data_AF-A0A1L9U2X0-F1
#
_entry.id   AF-A0A1L9U2X0-F1
#
_cell.length_a   1.000
_cell.length_b   1.000
_cell.length_c   1.000
_cell.angle_alpha   90.00
_cell.angle_beta   90.00
_cell.angle_gamma   90.00
#
_symmetry.space_group_name_H-M   'P 1'
#
loop_
_entity.id
_entity.type
_entity.pdbx_description
1 polymer ?
#
loop_
_entity_poly.entity_id
_entity_poly.type
_entity_poly.pdbx_seq_one_letter_code
_entity_poly.pdbx_strand_id
1 'polypeptide(L)'
;IGYLTRRRSRYALQQHHVILPAVVKSRSPATEGDFNIHKSNSTYITDLDVSRAHLSGLLFGPFFLQNTFSMRCNLIVSAIACTFHREIKPFQPYEICTRVASWDDKWIYMVTHFVDNSTTEQTKTVFASAVTRMVFKRGRLTVPPDRALEICGLLSTADSTTASSNLDTGTGTTDSAAGFGFRELKLREMISYKETNLPIVRLERGWDAVRELFREEQLVLAEYVDFMW
;
A
#
# COMPACT_ATOMS: atom_id res chain seq x y z
N ILE A 1 16.51 -20.17 16.98
CA ILE A 1 16.17 -18.73 16.94
C ILE A 1 14.86 -18.59 16.18
N GLY A 2 13.75 -18.68 16.91
CA GLY A 2 12.40 -18.71 16.36
C GLY A 2 11.74 -17.35 16.52
N TYR A 3 11.49 -16.66 15.41
CA TYR A 3 10.64 -15.48 15.41
C TYR A 3 9.18 -15.93 15.41
N LEU A 4 8.69 -16.23 16.61
CA LEU A 4 7.26 -16.23 16.92
C LEU A 4 6.75 -14.79 16.80
N THR A 5 6.35 -14.35 15.62
CA THR A 5 5.48 -13.17 15.49
C THR A 5 4.08 -13.54 15.97
N ARG A 6 3.95 -13.65 17.29
CA ARG A 6 2.68 -13.61 17.99
C ARG A 6 2.08 -12.24 17.69
N ARG A 7 1.22 -12.17 16.67
CA ARG A 7 0.52 -10.95 16.22
C ARG A 7 -0.36 -10.42 17.35
N ARG A 8 0.24 -9.67 18.28
CA ARG A 8 -0.42 -8.91 19.34
C ARG A 8 -0.56 -7.46 18.86
N SER A 9 -1.36 -7.23 17.83
CA SER A 9 -2.03 -5.94 17.70
C SER A 9 -3.50 -6.17 18.05
N ARG A 10 -4.00 -5.41 19.02
CA ARG A 10 -5.40 -5.46 19.48
C ARG A 10 -6.39 -4.87 18.46
N TYR A 11 -5.92 -4.44 17.29
CA TYR A 11 -6.76 -3.88 16.22
C TYR A 11 -6.55 -4.68 14.94
N ALA A 12 -7.60 -5.36 14.48
CA ALA A 12 -7.64 -5.92 13.14
C ALA A 12 -7.55 -4.77 12.12
N LEU A 13 -6.79 -4.98 11.03
CA LEU A 13 -6.76 -4.01 9.93
C LEU A 13 -8.18 -3.77 9.44
N GLN A 14 -8.50 -2.51 9.18
CA GLN A 14 -9.79 -2.08 8.66
C GLN A 14 -9.64 -1.76 7.17
N GLN A 15 -10.75 -1.74 6.44
CA GLN A 15 -10.75 -1.50 4.99
C GLN A 15 -10.04 -0.19 4.61
N HIS A 16 -10.29 0.89 5.34
CA HIS A 16 -9.66 2.20 5.09
C HIS A 16 -8.14 2.20 5.27
N HIS A 17 -7.56 1.19 5.94
CA HIS A 17 -6.10 1.10 6.06
C HIS A 17 -5.39 0.76 4.74
N VAL A 18 -6.09 0.24 3.73
CA VAL A 18 -5.48 -0.07 2.43
C VAL A 18 -4.94 1.18 1.72
N ILE A 19 -5.61 2.32 1.94
CA ILE A 19 -5.27 3.60 1.28
C ILE A 19 -4.30 4.46 2.08
N LEU A 20 -4.09 4.13 3.36
CA LEU A 20 -3.17 4.88 4.23
C LEU A 20 -1.71 4.65 3.81
N PRO A 21 -0.87 5.71 3.86
CA PRO A 21 0.54 5.59 3.56
C PRO A 21 1.30 4.90 4.69
N ALA A 22 2.30 4.11 4.32
CA ALA A 22 3.41 3.74 5.19
C ALA A 22 4.62 4.62 4.85
N VAL A 23 5.31 5.08 5.88
CA VAL A 23 6.46 5.98 5.73
C VAL A 23 7.73 5.24 6.09
N VAL A 24 8.74 5.34 5.21
CA VAL A 24 10.11 4.91 5.51
C VAL A 24 11.00 6.14 5.59
N LYS A 25 11.75 6.29 6.68
CA LYS A 25 12.72 7.36 6.88
C LYS A 25 14.11 6.85 6.52
N SER A 26 14.82 7.56 5.64
CA SER A 26 16.15 7.18 5.16
C SER A 26 17.05 8.40 4.91
N ARG A 27 18.32 8.16 4.58
CA ARG A 27 19.32 9.15 4.15
C ARG A 27 20.06 8.63 2.94
N SER A 28 20.56 9.53 2.11
CA SER A 28 21.41 9.12 0.97
C SER A 28 22.85 8.88 1.46
N PRO A 29 23.34 7.63 1.62
CA PRO A 29 24.75 7.43 1.92
C PRO A 29 25.62 7.87 0.72
N ALA A 30 26.90 8.15 0.97
CA ALA A 30 27.83 8.51 -0.10
C ALA A 30 27.95 7.43 -1.20
N THR A 31 27.74 6.16 -0.84
CA THR A 31 27.80 5.02 -1.78
C THR A 31 26.66 4.98 -2.78
N GLU A 32 25.59 5.76 -2.55
CA GLU A 32 24.47 5.87 -3.49
C GLU A 32 24.57 7.10 -4.39
N GLY A 33 25.64 7.89 -4.26
CA GLY A 33 25.90 9.04 -5.11
C GLY A 33 26.38 8.63 -6.51
N ASP A 34 26.07 9.44 -7.51
CA ASP A 34 26.67 9.36 -8.84
C ASP A 34 27.81 10.38 -9.03
N PHE A 35 28.30 10.52 -10.26
CA PHE A 35 29.36 11.46 -10.61
C PHE A 35 29.00 12.94 -10.37
N ASN A 36 27.71 13.28 -10.29
CA ASN A 36 27.23 14.64 -10.04
C ASN A 36 27.05 14.94 -8.55
N ILE A 37 27.45 14.02 -7.66
CA ILE A 37 27.45 14.23 -6.20
C ILE A 37 26.01 14.44 -5.67
N HIS A 38 25.04 13.79 -6.30
CA HIS A 38 23.69 13.60 -5.74
C HIS A 38 23.33 12.12 -5.77
N LYS A 39 22.27 11.74 -5.05
CA LYS A 39 21.75 10.36 -5.09
C LYS A 39 21.50 9.95 -6.55
N SER A 40 22.11 8.84 -6.95
CA SER A 40 21.95 8.28 -8.28
C SER A 40 20.49 7.90 -8.53
N ASN A 41 19.97 8.24 -9.70
CA ASN A 41 18.60 7.91 -10.09
C ASN A 41 18.29 6.40 -9.99
N SER A 42 19.29 5.53 -10.16
CA SER A 42 19.10 4.08 -10.06
C SER A 42 18.86 3.58 -8.64
N THR A 43 19.39 4.26 -7.62
CA THR A 43 19.32 3.78 -6.22
C THR A 43 17.95 4.04 -5.60
N TYR A 44 17.14 4.93 -6.18
CA TYR A 44 15.73 5.10 -5.79
C TYR A 44 14.94 3.79 -5.91
N ILE A 45 15.28 2.91 -6.87
CA ILE A 45 14.57 1.63 -7.03
C ILE A 45 14.81 0.70 -5.83
N THR A 46 16.00 0.76 -5.22
CA THR A 46 16.30 0.02 -3.99
C THR A 46 15.38 0.47 -2.84
N ASP A 47 15.19 1.78 -2.69
CA ASP A 47 14.28 2.36 -1.69
C ASP A 47 12.82 1.99 -1.96
N LEU A 48 12.42 1.94 -3.24
CA LEU A 48 11.10 1.46 -3.65
C LEU A 48 10.89 0.00 -3.24
N ASP A 49 11.89 -0.86 -3.36
CA ASP A 49 11.79 -2.26 -2.93
C ASP A 49 11.61 -2.39 -1.41
N VAL A 50 12.37 -1.62 -0.62
CA VAL A 50 12.26 -1.61 0.85
C VAL A 50 10.90 -1.10 1.29
N SER A 51 10.49 0.08 0.81
CA SER A 51 9.22 0.71 1.19
C SER A 51 7.99 -0.11 0.77
N ARG A 52 8.04 -0.72 -0.41
CA ARG A 52 6.99 -1.63 -0.90
C ARG A 52 6.94 -2.92 -0.12
N ALA A 53 8.08 -3.52 0.24
CA ALA A 53 8.11 -4.71 1.09
C ALA A 53 7.54 -4.41 2.48
N HIS A 54 7.86 -3.25 3.05
CA HIS A 54 7.32 -2.77 4.31
C HIS A 54 5.78 -2.65 4.27
N LEU A 55 5.24 -1.87 3.32
CA LEU A 55 3.78 -1.73 3.17
C LEU A 55 3.09 -3.07 2.89
N SER A 56 3.67 -3.88 2.00
CA SER A 56 3.10 -5.17 1.62
C SER A 56 3.07 -6.14 2.79
N GLY A 57 4.11 -6.17 3.63
CA GLY A 57 4.14 -7.00 4.83
C GLY A 57 3.06 -6.62 5.85
N LEU A 58 2.78 -5.32 5.98
CA LEU A 58 1.71 -4.81 6.84
C LEU A 58 0.32 -5.22 6.33
N LEU A 59 0.02 -4.92 5.07
CA LEU A 59 -1.32 -5.15 4.48
C LEU A 59 -1.58 -6.62 4.14
N PHE A 60 -0.60 -7.28 3.53
CA PHE A 60 -0.75 -8.61 2.93
C PHE A 60 0.01 -9.69 3.70
N GLY A 61 0.43 -9.42 4.94
CA GLY A 61 1.04 -10.42 5.83
C GLY A 61 0.26 -11.75 5.88
N PRO A 62 -1.08 -11.77 6.04
CA PRO A 62 -1.87 -13.00 5.99
C PRO A 62 -1.76 -13.75 4.66
N PHE A 63 -1.57 -13.05 3.55
CA PHE A 63 -1.42 -13.61 2.20
C PHE A 63 -0.06 -14.28 2.00
N PHE A 64 1.00 -13.73 2.59
CA PHE A 64 2.37 -14.24 2.49
C PHE A 64 2.68 -15.34 3.51
N LEU A 65 2.15 -15.21 4.73
CA LEU A 65 2.52 -16.05 5.89
C LEU A 65 1.47 -17.09 6.25
N GLN A 66 0.44 -17.31 5.41
CA GLN A 66 -0.59 -18.30 5.67
C GLN A 66 0.03 -19.69 5.89
N ASN A 67 -0.28 -20.28 7.06
CA ASN A 67 0.34 -21.49 7.57
C ASN A 67 -0.05 -22.75 6.76
N THR A 68 -1.12 -22.66 5.99
CA THR A 68 -1.54 -23.69 5.04
C THR A 68 -0.73 -23.55 3.75
N PHE A 69 0.24 -24.44 3.53
CA PHE A 69 1.11 -24.47 2.34
C PHE A 69 0.38 -24.33 0.99
N SER A 70 -0.91 -24.72 0.92
CA SER A 70 -1.75 -24.69 -0.29
C SER A 70 -2.20 -23.28 -0.73
N MET A 71 -2.07 -22.25 0.11
CA MET A 71 -2.60 -20.90 -0.17
C MET A 71 -1.54 -19.79 -0.21
N ARG A 72 -0.26 -20.13 -0.15
CA ARG A 72 0.81 -19.11 -0.24
C ARG A 72 0.76 -18.41 -1.59
N CYS A 73 0.61 -17.10 -1.53
CA CYS A 73 0.58 -16.26 -2.70
C CYS A 73 1.65 -15.19 -2.58
N ASN A 74 2.26 -14.82 -3.70
CA ASN A 74 3.33 -13.82 -3.78
C ASN A 74 2.81 -12.55 -4.44
N LEU A 75 3.40 -11.41 -4.09
CA LEU A 75 3.19 -10.15 -4.79
C LEU A 75 4.42 -9.87 -5.65
N ILE A 76 4.26 -9.89 -6.97
CA ILE A 76 5.34 -9.81 -7.94
C ILE A 76 5.29 -8.47 -8.67
N VAL A 77 6.42 -7.77 -8.74
CA VAL A 77 6.55 -6.54 -9.53
C VAL A 77 6.54 -6.87 -11.01
N SER A 78 5.75 -6.13 -11.78
CA SER A 78 5.77 -6.19 -13.24
C SER A 78 6.40 -4.96 -13.87
N ALA A 79 6.20 -3.79 -13.30
CA ALA A 79 6.76 -2.55 -13.82
C ALA A 79 6.93 -1.53 -12.71
N ILE A 80 7.99 -0.73 -12.82
CA ILE A 80 8.24 0.45 -12.01
C ILE A 80 8.50 1.59 -12.98
N ALA A 81 7.84 2.71 -12.77
CA ALA A 81 8.15 3.96 -13.43
C ALA A 81 8.43 5.01 -12.36
N CYS A 82 9.48 5.80 -12.54
CA CYS A 82 9.91 6.81 -11.58
C CYS A 82 10.27 8.11 -12.31
N THR A 83 9.85 9.23 -11.75
CA THR A 83 10.25 10.58 -12.19
C THR A 83 10.96 11.32 -11.08
N PHE A 84 12.01 12.03 -11.47
CA PHE A 84 12.87 12.80 -10.59
C PHE A 84 12.57 14.29 -10.81
N HIS A 85 12.19 14.98 -9.73
CA HIS A 85 11.78 16.39 -9.75
C HIS A 85 12.86 17.30 -9.15
N ARG A 86 13.54 16.83 -8.10
CA ARG A 86 14.63 17.51 -7.40
C ARG A 86 15.67 16.51 -6.93
N GLU A 87 16.92 16.95 -6.86
CA GLU A 87 18.03 16.14 -6.35
C GLU A 87 17.96 15.92 -4.83
N ILE A 88 18.42 14.75 -4.39
CA ILE A 88 18.69 14.45 -2.98
C ILE A 88 20.20 14.52 -2.79
N LYS A 89 20.65 15.39 -1.89
CA LYS A 89 22.06 15.60 -1.60
C LYS A 89 22.64 14.44 -0.76
N PRO A 90 23.96 14.23 -0.80
CA PRO A 90 24.62 13.27 0.07
C PRO A 90 24.28 13.55 1.54
N PHE A 91 23.96 12.49 2.28
CA PHE A 91 23.56 12.46 3.69
C PHE A 91 22.27 13.23 4.02
N GLN A 92 21.57 13.76 3.02
CA GLN A 92 20.29 14.43 3.22
C GLN A 92 19.23 13.43 3.69
N PRO A 93 18.50 13.73 4.77
CA PRO A 93 17.37 12.93 5.22
C PRO A 93 16.16 13.15 4.31
N TYR A 94 15.44 12.07 4.03
CA TYR A 94 14.19 12.10 3.28
C TYR A 94 13.23 11.02 3.78
N GLU A 95 11.96 11.19 3.45
CA GLU A 95 10.89 10.23 3.71
C GLU A 95 10.43 9.60 2.39
N ILE A 96 10.08 8.33 2.47
CA ILE A 96 9.54 7.54 1.36
C ILE A 96 8.11 7.17 1.76
N CYS A 97 7.14 7.91 1.26
CA CYS A 97 5.73 7.72 1.55
C CYS A 97 5.14 6.80 0.49
N THR A 98 4.75 5.58 0.85
CA THR A 98 4.19 4.58 -0.09
C THR A 98 2.77 4.21 0.30
N ARG A 99 1.85 4.15 -0.66
CA ARG A 99 0.45 3.76 -0.44
C ARG A 99 -0.13 3.01 -1.64
N VAL A 100 -1.18 2.23 -1.41
CA VAL A 100 -1.98 1.65 -2.51
C VAL A 100 -2.82 2.76 -3.12
N ALA A 101 -2.53 3.08 -4.38
CA ALA A 101 -3.21 4.17 -5.08
C ALA A 101 -4.46 3.68 -5.82
N SER A 102 -4.40 2.51 -6.45
CA SER A 102 -5.54 1.88 -7.13
C SER A 102 -5.22 0.41 -7.48
N TRP A 103 -6.20 -0.31 -8.03
CA TRP A 103 -6.06 -1.64 -8.60
C TRP A 103 -7.12 -1.89 -9.69
N ASP A 104 -6.88 -2.87 -10.55
CA ASP A 104 -7.83 -3.40 -11.52
C ASP A 104 -8.05 -4.91 -11.33
N ASP A 105 -8.59 -5.61 -12.32
CA ASP A 105 -8.88 -7.05 -12.25
C ASP A 105 -7.61 -7.92 -12.13
N LYS A 106 -6.45 -7.39 -12.50
CA LYS A 106 -5.17 -8.14 -12.57
C LYS A 106 -4.06 -7.51 -11.72
N TRP A 107 -3.99 -6.19 -11.67
CA TRP A 107 -2.87 -5.43 -11.17
C TRP A 107 -3.26 -4.58 -9.96
N ILE A 108 -2.37 -4.52 -8.99
CA ILE A 108 -2.40 -3.54 -7.90
C ILE A 108 -1.28 -2.52 -8.12
N TYR A 109 -1.60 -1.25 -7.88
CA TYR A 109 -0.70 -0.13 -8.10
C TYR A 109 -0.39 0.56 -6.78
N MET A 110 0.90 0.66 -6.47
CA MET A 110 1.38 1.52 -5.38
C MET A 110 1.96 2.80 -5.98
N VAL A 111 1.71 3.92 -5.31
CA VAL A 111 2.40 5.17 -5.56
C VAL A 111 3.37 5.41 -4.40
N THR A 112 4.56 5.87 -4.74
CA THR A 112 5.60 6.22 -3.77
C THR A 112 6.12 7.62 -4.06
N HIS A 113 6.21 8.44 -3.02
CA HIS A 113 6.77 9.78 -3.09
C HIS A 113 7.98 9.89 -2.17
N PHE A 114 9.08 10.40 -2.71
CA PHE A 114 10.27 10.77 -1.95
C PHE A 114 10.14 12.22 -1.57
N VAL A 115 10.12 12.52 -0.27
CA VAL A 115 9.81 13.85 0.22
C VAL A 115 10.83 14.35 1.21
N ASP A 116 11.00 15.67 1.24
CA ASP A 116 11.89 16.34 2.16
C ASP A 116 11.40 16.20 3.59
N ASN A 117 12.33 15.82 4.46
CA ASN A 117 12.12 15.72 5.91
C ASN A 117 13.03 16.67 6.68
N SER A 118 13.75 17.56 5.99
CA SER A 118 14.68 18.50 6.59
C SER A 118 14.03 19.83 7.01
N THR A 119 12.91 20.19 6.39
CA THR A 119 12.23 21.48 6.58
C THR A 119 10.91 21.31 7.31
N THR A 120 10.64 22.21 8.26
CA THR A 120 9.35 22.37 8.95
C THR A 120 8.35 23.21 8.14
N GLU A 121 8.55 23.32 6.82
CA GLU A 121 7.65 24.07 5.95
C GLU A 121 6.25 23.44 5.93
N GLN A 122 5.23 24.27 5.64
CA GLN A 122 3.83 23.84 5.55
C GLN A 122 3.57 22.88 4.39
N THR A 123 4.48 22.80 3.42
CA THR A 123 4.37 21.91 2.26
C THR A 123 5.68 21.18 2.03
N LYS A 124 5.69 19.87 2.24
CA LYS A 124 6.87 19.05 1.95
C LYS A 124 7.22 19.06 0.46
N THR A 125 8.50 19.27 0.17
CA THR A 125 9.03 19.18 -1.19
C THR A 125 9.07 17.72 -1.64
N VAL A 126 8.56 17.43 -2.84
CA VAL A 126 8.67 16.09 -3.46
C VAL A 126 9.92 16.03 -4.33
N PHE A 127 10.88 15.17 -3.99
CA PHE A 127 12.09 14.90 -4.77
C PHE A 127 11.81 14.01 -5.98
N ALA A 128 11.05 12.94 -5.77
CA ALA A 128 10.73 11.97 -6.81
C ALA A 128 9.36 11.34 -6.57
N SER A 129 8.78 10.81 -7.63
CA SER A 129 7.51 10.08 -7.58
C SER A 129 7.61 8.83 -8.42
N ALA A 130 7.08 7.73 -7.91
CA ALA A 130 7.11 6.45 -8.59
C ALA A 130 5.73 5.79 -8.56
N VAL A 131 5.45 5.04 -9.63
CA VAL A 131 4.32 4.13 -9.71
C VAL A 131 4.85 2.72 -9.92
N THR A 132 4.43 1.81 -9.03
CA THR A 132 4.79 0.40 -9.10
C THR A 132 3.56 -0.45 -9.39
N ARG A 133 3.59 -1.18 -10.50
CA ARG A 133 2.55 -2.13 -10.92
C ARG A 133 2.93 -3.54 -10.51
N MET A 134 2.06 -4.21 -9.78
CA MET A 134 2.30 -5.56 -9.26
C MET A 134 1.11 -6.49 -9.47
N VAL A 135 1.39 -7.80 -9.43
CA VAL A 135 0.40 -8.86 -9.58
C VAL A 135 0.51 -9.85 -8.42
N PHE A 136 -0.64 -10.29 -7.90
CA PHE A 136 -0.68 -11.39 -6.97
C PHE A 136 -0.62 -12.74 -7.71
N LYS A 137 0.25 -13.64 -7.26
CA LYS A 137 0.51 -14.93 -7.90
C LYS A 137 0.43 -16.08 -6.91
N ARG A 138 -0.32 -17.12 -7.27
CA ARG A 138 -0.28 -18.44 -6.61
C ARG A 138 0.33 -19.45 -7.58
N GLY A 139 1.64 -19.66 -7.49
CA GLY A 139 2.37 -20.37 -8.53
C GLY A 139 2.21 -19.69 -9.89
N ARG A 140 1.65 -20.39 -10.89
CA ARG A 140 1.38 -19.82 -12.22
C ARG A 140 0.06 -19.02 -12.29
N LEU A 141 -0.84 -19.22 -11.34
CA LEU A 141 -2.16 -18.57 -11.31
C LEU A 141 -2.03 -17.10 -10.88
N THR A 142 -2.70 -16.20 -11.60
CA THR A 142 -2.91 -14.82 -11.16
C THR A 142 -4.12 -14.76 -10.23
N VAL A 143 -3.94 -14.11 -9.07
CA VAL A 143 -5.03 -13.82 -8.12
C VAL A 143 -5.46 -12.37 -8.32
N PRO A 144 -6.75 -12.09 -8.57
CA PRO A 144 -7.25 -10.72 -8.66
C PRO A 144 -7.00 -9.93 -7.36
N PRO A 145 -6.64 -8.63 -7.44
CA PRO A 145 -6.44 -7.78 -6.27
C PRO A 145 -7.63 -7.73 -5.32
N ASP A 146 -8.87 -7.65 -5.84
CA ASP A 146 -10.09 -7.66 -5.01
C ASP A 146 -10.12 -8.91 -4.11
N ARG A 147 -9.80 -10.08 -4.68
CA ARG A 147 -9.76 -11.33 -3.92
C ARG A 147 -8.63 -11.36 -2.88
N ALA A 148 -7.46 -10.80 -3.21
CA ALA A 148 -6.36 -10.71 -2.26
C ALA A 148 -6.70 -9.80 -1.07
N LEU A 149 -7.38 -8.67 -1.34
CA LEU A 149 -7.86 -7.75 -0.31
C LEU A 149 -8.93 -8.38 0.58
N GLU A 150 -9.87 -9.13 0.00
CA GLU A 150 -10.87 -9.90 0.76
C GLU A 150 -10.21 -10.89 1.73
N ILE A 151 -9.23 -11.67 1.26
CA ILE A 151 -8.51 -12.64 2.09
C ILE A 151 -7.79 -11.95 3.26
N CYS A 152 -7.31 -10.72 3.05
CA CYS A 152 -6.64 -9.93 4.07
C CYS A 152 -7.63 -9.19 4.99
N GLY A 153 -8.94 -9.28 4.74
CA GLY A 153 -9.97 -8.54 5.48
C GLY A 153 -10.01 -7.04 5.15
N LEU A 154 -9.39 -6.64 4.05
CA LEU A 154 -9.28 -5.24 3.59
C LEU A 154 -10.39 -4.85 2.61
N LEU A 155 -11.11 -5.83 2.07
CA LEU A 155 -12.33 -5.65 1.28
C LEU A 155 -13.41 -6.59 1.83
N SER A 156 -14.65 -6.12 1.94
CA SER A 156 -15.79 -6.95 2.37
C SER A 156 -16.79 -6.97 1.24
N THR A 157 -16.83 -8.08 0.52
CA THR A 157 -17.88 -8.31 -0.47
C THR A 157 -19.09 -8.84 0.30
N ALA A 158 -20.10 -7.98 0.47
CA ALA A 158 -21.42 -8.46 0.80
C ALA A 158 -21.87 -9.31 -0.39
N ASP A 159 -21.89 -10.65 -0.21
CA ASP A 159 -22.66 -11.66 -0.96
C ASP A 159 -21.95 -13.02 -1.01
N SER A 160 -21.67 -13.60 0.17
CA SER A 160 -21.65 -15.06 0.28
C SER A 160 -22.89 -15.47 1.09
N THR A 161 -23.97 -15.70 0.35
CA THR A 161 -25.21 -16.32 0.81
C THR A 161 -24.93 -17.52 1.71
N THR A 162 -25.53 -17.48 2.89
CA THR A 162 -25.99 -18.63 3.67
C THR A 162 -26.38 -19.81 2.77
N ALA A 163 -25.55 -20.85 2.71
CA ALA A 163 -25.95 -22.14 2.15
C ALA A 163 -25.24 -23.29 2.88
N SER A 164 -25.47 -23.39 4.19
CA SER A 164 -25.31 -24.63 4.96
C SER A 164 -26.31 -24.66 6.12
N SER A 165 -27.47 -25.27 5.83
CA SER A 165 -28.40 -25.98 6.74
C SER A 165 -28.97 -25.31 8.00
N ASN A 166 -30.31 -25.24 8.00
CA ASN A 166 -31.24 -24.92 9.08
C ASN A 166 -31.13 -25.80 10.34
N LEU A 167 -31.18 -25.16 11.52
CA LEU A 167 -32.00 -25.39 12.74
C LEU A 167 -31.35 -24.47 13.82
N ASP A 168 -32.00 -23.63 14.62
CA ASP A 168 -33.30 -23.68 15.26
C ASP A 168 -33.64 -22.26 15.81
N THR A 169 -34.90 -22.11 16.16
CA THR A 169 -35.74 -20.98 16.63
C THR A 169 -35.15 -20.01 17.68
N GLY A 170 -35.43 -18.69 17.56
CA GLY A 170 -35.40 -17.77 18.72
C GLY A 170 -35.15 -16.27 18.45
N THR A 171 -36.25 -15.50 18.26
CA THR A 171 -36.50 -14.08 18.66
C THR A 171 -35.32 -13.13 18.95
N GLY A 172 -35.24 -12.01 18.20
CA GLY A 172 -34.49 -10.81 18.58
C GLY A 172 -34.48 -9.71 17.50
N THR A 173 -35.08 -8.56 17.81
CA THR A 173 -35.46 -7.43 16.96
C THR A 173 -34.29 -6.51 16.57
N THR A 174 -34.25 -6.11 15.29
CA THR A 174 -33.79 -4.82 14.71
C THR A 174 -32.55 -4.09 15.29
N ASP A 175 -31.38 -4.29 14.67
CA ASP A 175 -30.24 -3.32 14.71
C ASP A 175 -29.31 -3.42 13.46
N SER A 176 -29.74 -4.10 12.40
CA SER A 176 -28.87 -4.52 11.28
C SER A 176 -28.86 -3.60 10.06
N ALA A 177 -29.82 -2.68 9.93
CA ALA A 177 -29.93 -1.79 8.75
C ALA A 177 -28.90 -0.65 8.75
N ALA A 178 -28.59 -0.06 9.92
CA ALA A 178 -27.62 1.03 10.04
C ALA A 178 -26.17 0.53 9.81
N GLY A 179 -25.85 -0.67 10.31
CA GLY A 179 -24.56 -1.31 10.08
C GLY A 179 -24.36 -1.76 8.62
N PHE A 180 -25.44 -2.13 7.94
CA PHE A 180 -25.41 -2.46 6.51
C PHE A 180 -25.17 -1.21 5.65
N GLY A 181 -25.93 -0.14 5.86
CA GLY A 181 -25.77 1.12 5.13
C GLY A 181 -24.40 1.76 5.34
N PHE A 182 -23.85 1.72 6.56
CA PHE A 182 -22.51 2.24 6.85
C PHE A 182 -21.39 1.45 6.15
N ARG A 183 -21.52 0.12 6.04
CA ARG A 183 -20.54 -0.72 5.30
C ARG A 183 -20.62 -0.50 3.81
N GLU A 184 -21.83 -0.34 3.28
CA GLU A 184 -22.05 -0.07 1.85
C GLU A 184 -21.49 1.30 1.46
N LEU A 185 -21.66 2.33 2.31
CA LEU A 185 -21.03 3.65 2.12
C LEU A 185 -19.50 3.54 2.07
N LYS A 186 -18.87 2.81 2.99
CA LYS A 186 -17.41 2.58 2.97
C LYS A 186 -16.92 1.84 1.73
N LEU A 187 -17.69 0.87 1.24
CA LEU A 187 -17.35 0.15 0.03
C LEU A 187 -17.45 1.06 -1.20
N ARG A 188 -18.50 1.88 -1.29
CA ARG A 188 -18.68 2.87 -2.37
C ARG A 188 -17.56 3.91 -2.39
N GLU A 189 -17.15 4.41 -1.22
CA GLU A 189 -16.00 5.32 -1.10
C GLU A 189 -14.71 4.65 -1.60
N MET A 190 -14.48 3.39 -1.24
CA MET A 190 -13.31 2.63 -1.69
C MET A 190 -13.31 2.40 -3.21
N ILE A 191 -14.46 2.04 -3.78
CA ILE A 191 -14.63 1.87 -5.23
C ILE A 191 -14.41 3.20 -5.94
N SER A 192 -14.99 4.29 -5.44
CA SER A 192 -14.79 5.63 -6.00
C SER A 192 -13.31 6.05 -5.95
N TYR A 193 -12.62 5.77 -4.84
CA TYR A 193 -11.18 6.00 -4.71
C TYR A 193 -10.37 5.17 -5.73
N LYS A 194 -10.68 3.87 -5.87
CA LYS A 194 -10.07 2.97 -6.86
C LYS A 194 -10.23 3.54 -8.27
N GLU A 195 -11.46 3.82 -8.69
CA GLU A 195 -11.78 4.28 -10.05
C GLU A 195 -11.18 5.64 -10.38
N THR A 196 -11.19 6.58 -9.43
CA THR A 196 -10.65 7.93 -9.63
C THR A 196 -9.13 7.91 -9.86
N ASN A 197 -8.42 7.05 -9.13
CA ASN A 197 -6.96 6.99 -9.18
C ASN A 197 -6.41 6.06 -10.27
N LEU A 198 -7.22 5.14 -10.80
CA LEU A 198 -6.79 4.17 -11.81
C LEU A 198 -6.16 4.80 -13.07
N PRO A 199 -6.77 5.81 -13.73
CA PRO A 199 -6.15 6.45 -14.89
C PRO A 199 -4.86 7.21 -14.53
N ILE A 200 -4.73 7.69 -13.28
CA ILE A 200 -3.54 8.39 -12.82
C ILE A 200 -2.36 7.41 -12.69
N VAL A 201 -2.56 6.26 -12.02
CA VAL A 201 -1.49 5.24 -11.85
C VAL A 201 -1.17 4.48 -13.14
N ARG A 202 -2.05 4.52 -14.13
CA ARG A 202 -1.76 4.06 -15.50
C ARG A 202 -1.00 5.08 -16.33
N LEU A 203 -0.71 6.25 -15.74
CA LEU A 203 -0.04 7.40 -16.38
C LEU A 203 -0.83 8.00 -17.54
N GLU A 204 -2.14 7.73 -17.64
CA GLU A 204 -3.01 8.28 -18.69
C GLU A 204 -3.23 9.79 -18.50
N ARG A 205 -3.11 10.28 -17.25
CA ARG A 205 -3.19 11.71 -16.90
C ARG A 205 -1.81 12.38 -16.73
N GLY A 206 -0.73 11.68 -17.06
CA GLY A 206 0.63 12.19 -16.94
C GLY A 206 1.18 12.23 -15.50
N TRP A 207 2.41 12.71 -15.35
CA TRP A 207 3.17 12.68 -14.10
C TRP A 207 2.77 13.75 -13.09
N ASP A 208 2.24 14.88 -13.55
CA ASP A 208 1.75 15.94 -12.67
C ASP A 208 0.61 15.41 -11.80
N ALA A 209 -0.33 14.65 -12.39
CA ALA A 209 -1.40 14.01 -11.64
C ALA A 209 -0.88 13.00 -10.60
N VAL A 210 0.19 12.25 -10.91
CA VAL A 210 0.83 11.32 -9.95
C VAL A 210 1.49 12.08 -8.81
N ARG A 211 2.13 13.22 -9.10
CA ARG A 211 2.73 14.06 -8.08
C ARG A 211 1.67 14.67 -7.16
N GLU A 212 0.54 15.11 -7.70
CA GLU A 212 -0.61 15.64 -6.95
C GLU A 212 -1.32 14.59 -6.08
N LEU A 213 -1.07 13.29 -6.31
CA LEU A 213 -1.50 12.24 -5.39
C LEU A 213 -0.76 12.28 -4.05
N PHE A 214 0.36 13.00 -3.94
CA PHE A 214 0.99 13.22 -2.65
C PHE A 214 0.12 14.12 -1.79
N ARG A 215 -0.20 13.64 -0.60
CA ARG A 215 -0.90 14.41 0.44
C ARG A 215 -0.18 14.15 1.75
N GLU A 216 0.08 15.22 2.49
CA GLU A 216 0.54 15.06 3.86
C GLU A 216 -0.65 14.59 4.70
N GLU A 217 -0.66 13.31 5.02
CA GLU A 217 -1.75 12.70 5.79
C GLU A 217 -1.47 12.81 7.28
N GLN A 218 -2.49 13.16 8.05
CA GLN A 218 -2.42 13.18 9.52
C GLN A 218 -2.31 11.76 10.12
N LEU A 219 -2.72 10.75 9.36
CA LEU A 219 -2.73 9.36 9.77
C LEU A 219 -1.85 8.54 8.83
N VAL A 220 -0.83 7.91 9.40
CA VAL A 220 0.05 6.96 8.70
C VAL A 220 -0.21 5.56 9.22
N LEU A 221 -0.16 4.56 8.33
CA LEU A 221 -0.37 3.16 8.71
C LEU A 221 0.76 2.64 9.61
N ALA A 222 1.99 3.02 9.29
CA ALA A 222 3.19 2.69 10.05
C ALA A 222 4.35 3.59 9.63
N GLU A 223 5.30 3.75 10.55
CA GLU A 223 6.60 4.34 10.27
C GLU A 223 7.70 3.30 10.46
N TYR A 224 8.66 3.29 9.55
CA TYR A 224 9.89 2.51 9.65
C TYR A 224 11.08 3.44 9.47
N VAL A 225 12.09 3.27 10.32
CA VAL A 225 13.34 4.02 10.26
C VAL A 225 14.41 3.06 9.80
N ASP A 226 15.02 3.35 8.66
CA ASP A 226 16.13 2.54 8.15
C ASP A 226 17.35 2.71 9.07
N PHE A 227 18.22 1.70 9.10
CA PHE A 227 19.38 1.62 9.99
C PHE A 227 20.38 2.77 9.77
N MET A 228 20.33 3.42 8.61
CA MET A 228 21.23 4.51 8.21
C MET A 228 20.70 5.92 8.57
N TRP A 229 19.69 6.02 9.45
CA TRP A 229 19.15 7.29 9.97
C TRP A 229 20.09 8.03 10.94
#